data_AF-A0A938S3P4-F1
#
_entry.id   AF-A0A938S3P4-F1
#
_cell.length_a   1.000
_cell.length_b   1.000
_cell.length_c   1.000
_cell.angle_alpha   90.00
_cell.angle_beta   90.00
_cell.angle_gamma   90.00
#
_symmetry.space_group_name_H-M   'P 1'
#
loop_
_entity.id
_entity.type
_entity.pdbx_description
1 polymer ?
#
loop_
_entity_poly.entity_id
_entity_poly.type
_entity_poly.pdbx_seq_one_letter_code
_entity_poly.pdbx_strand_id
1 'polypeptide(L)'
;MRGFIPALEFLHRVWFRAEVHDVARVPDGRCLVIANHSGQLPFDGAVIGASLLMDRDPPRIVRSMVEKFATSLPFFGTFCNRAGQVTGLPDNCRRLLEADEAVLVFPEGARGISKPFRERYQMTAFGHGFMRLALETRSPVVPVAVVGAEEQTINLYDAKGLARLIGAPSLPITPLMPVLGPLAMLPAPVKYRVYFGEPMWFEGDANDDDAVIAHKVDEVKRAIAAMIDRGLQERKGVFI
;
A
#
# COMPACT_ATOMS: atom_id res chain seq x y z
N MET A 1 3.52 2.04 22.56
CA MET A 1 4.24 2.60 21.38
C MET A 1 5.78 2.50 21.46
N ARG A 2 6.40 2.33 22.65
CA ARG A 2 7.87 2.35 22.84
C ARG A 2 8.72 1.32 22.03
N GLY A 3 8.13 0.28 21.44
CA GLY A 3 8.86 -0.69 20.59
C GLY A 3 8.49 -0.69 19.11
N PHE A 4 7.46 0.08 18.70
CA PHE A 4 6.97 0.06 17.31
C PHE A 4 7.88 0.86 16.37
N ILE A 5 8.32 2.05 16.80
CA ILE A 5 9.18 2.92 15.99
C ILE A 5 10.53 2.25 15.68
N PRO A 6 11.25 1.63 16.65
CA PRO A 6 12.50 0.94 16.35
C PRO A 6 12.34 -0.25 15.39
N ALA A 7 11.25 -1.02 15.51
CA ALA A 7 10.98 -2.13 14.59
C ALA A 7 10.67 -1.63 13.18
N LEU A 8 9.89 -0.54 13.07
CA LEU A 8 9.59 0.10 11.80
C LEU A 8 10.86 0.68 11.16
N GLU A 9 11.72 1.30 11.97
CA GLU A 9 13.01 1.84 11.53
C GLU A 9 13.94 0.73 11.06
N PHE A 10 14.01 -0.40 11.77
CA PHE A 10 14.79 -1.56 11.34
C PHE A 10 14.30 -2.09 9.99
N LEU A 11 12.99 -2.28 9.83
CA LEU A 11 12.41 -2.72 8.56
C LEU A 11 12.74 -1.75 7.43
N HIS A 12 12.56 -0.45 7.67
CA HIS A 12 12.74 0.59 6.67
C HIS A 12 14.22 0.83 6.31
N ARG A 13 15.10 1.07 7.30
CA ARG A 13 16.51 1.45 7.06
C ARG A 13 17.45 0.26 6.85
N VAL A 14 17.20 -0.88 7.51
CA VAL A 14 18.16 -2.00 7.57
C VAL A 14 17.71 -3.20 6.74
N TRP A 15 16.47 -3.66 6.93
CA TRP A 15 15.98 -4.86 6.26
C TRP A 15 15.68 -4.60 4.79
N PHE A 16 14.78 -3.64 4.52
CA PHE A 16 14.36 -3.27 3.16
C PHE A 16 15.18 -2.13 2.56
N ARG A 17 16.01 -1.43 3.36
CA ARG A 17 16.91 -0.35 2.91
C ARG A 17 16.20 0.60 1.93
N ALA A 18 15.02 1.06 2.35
CA ALA A 18 14.10 1.78 1.50
C ALA A 18 14.77 3.06 0.96
N GLU A 19 14.69 3.24 -0.36
CA GLU A 19 15.11 4.45 -1.05
C GLU A 19 13.86 5.30 -1.30
N VAL A 20 13.85 6.51 -0.76
CA VAL A 20 12.66 7.37 -0.75
C VAL A 20 12.89 8.55 -1.67
N HIS A 21 11.98 8.75 -2.62
CA HIS A 21 12.04 9.83 -3.60
C HIS A 21 10.83 10.75 -3.44
N ASP A 22 11.09 12.06 -3.43
CA ASP A 22 10.08 13.11 -3.55
C ASP A 22 9.03 13.16 -2.42
N VAL A 23 9.31 12.58 -1.24
CA VAL A 23 8.38 12.54 -0.09
C VAL A 23 7.90 13.92 0.38
N ALA A 24 8.69 14.97 0.13
CA ALA A 24 8.34 16.35 0.43
C ALA A 24 7.10 16.86 -0.34
N ARG A 25 6.72 16.22 -1.45
CA ARG A 25 5.51 16.56 -2.21
C ARG A 25 4.20 16.32 -1.46
N VAL A 26 4.23 15.48 -0.43
CA VAL A 26 3.03 15.13 0.33
C VAL A 26 2.55 16.39 1.08
N PRO A 27 1.29 16.84 0.88
CA PRO A 27 0.76 18.04 1.52
C PRO A 27 0.80 17.98 3.05
N ASP A 28 0.71 19.13 3.74
CA ASP A 28 0.59 19.18 5.21
C ASP A 28 -0.84 18.98 5.73
N GLY A 29 -1.87 19.35 4.95
CA GLY A 29 -3.29 19.11 5.29
C GLY A 29 -3.79 17.77 4.74
N ARG A 30 -5.12 17.56 4.68
CA ARG A 30 -5.71 16.29 4.19
C ARG A 30 -5.10 15.83 2.87
N CYS A 31 -4.86 14.53 2.74
CA CYS A 31 -4.53 13.94 1.45
C CYS A 31 -4.82 12.44 1.43
N LEU A 32 -5.11 11.94 0.23
CA LEU A 32 -5.18 10.50 -0.06
C LEU A 32 -3.86 10.06 -0.67
N VAL A 33 -3.10 9.26 0.06
CA VAL A 33 -1.89 8.61 -0.43
C VAL A 33 -2.31 7.30 -1.10
N ILE A 34 -2.18 7.21 -2.42
CA ILE A 34 -2.70 6.10 -3.23
C ILE A 34 -1.56 5.29 -3.80
N ALA A 35 -1.42 4.02 -3.40
CA ALA A 35 -0.28 3.19 -3.75
C ALA A 35 -0.65 1.87 -4.45
N ASN A 36 0.25 1.35 -5.29
CA ASN A 36 0.18 -0.05 -5.73
C ASN A 36 0.39 -1.00 -4.54
N HIS A 37 -0.22 -2.18 -4.58
CA HIS A 37 -0.19 -3.14 -3.48
C HIS A 37 0.53 -4.43 -3.85
N SER A 38 1.33 -4.97 -2.92
CA SER A 38 2.31 -6.01 -3.25
C SER A 38 2.79 -6.83 -2.05
N GLY A 39 3.46 -7.94 -2.33
CA GLY A 39 4.36 -8.59 -1.37
C GLY A 39 3.73 -9.59 -0.40
N GLN A 40 2.45 -9.98 -0.54
CA GLN A 40 1.69 -10.91 0.34
C GLN A 40 1.49 -10.45 1.79
N LEU A 41 2.44 -9.71 2.35
CA LEU A 41 2.41 -9.10 3.66
C LEU A 41 2.45 -7.58 3.50
N PRO A 42 1.71 -6.81 4.33
CA PRO A 42 1.50 -5.37 4.16
C PRO A 42 2.71 -4.52 4.60
N PHE A 43 3.93 -4.96 4.24
CA PHE A 43 5.16 -4.22 4.49
C PHE A 43 5.30 -3.01 3.58
N ASP A 44 4.66 -3.00 2.41
CA ASP A 44 4.55 -1.81 1.56
C ASP A 44 3.90 -0.64 2.32
N GLY A 45 2.77 -0.88 3.00
CA GLY A 45 2.13 0.13 3.85
C GLY A 45 2.99 0.57 5.03
N ALA A 46 3.71 -0.37 5.65
CA ALA A 46 4.66 -0.04 6.72
C ALA A 46 5.80 0.85 6.22
N VAL A 47 6.41 0.52 5.08
CA VAL A 47 7.52 1.29 4.50
C VAL A 47 7.07 2.67 4.05
N ILE A 48 5.88 2.83 3.45
CA ILE A 48 5.32 4.15 3.13
C ILE A 48 5.12 4.97 4.41
N GLY A 49 4.52 4.38 5.45
CA GLY A 49 4.32 5.06 6.72
C GLY A 49 5.64 5.46 7.41
N ALA A 50 6.65 4.59 7.33
CA ALA A 50 8.00 4.90 7.80
C ALA A 50 8.61 6.06 7.00
N SER A 51 8.46 6.06 5.67
CA SER A 51 9.00 7.10 4.79
C SER A 51 8.46 8.48 5.15
N LEU A 52 7.15 8.58 5.38
CA LEU A 52 6.50 9.83 5.80
C LEU A 52 6.89 10.25 7.22
N LEU A 53 7.12 9.30 8.12
CA LEU A 53 7.47 9.59 9.51
C LEU A 53 8.96 9.91 9.70
N MET A 54 9.84 9.33 8.88
CA MET A 54 11.29 9.29 9.13
C MET A 54 12.12 10.05 8.08
N ASP A 55 11.63 10.21 6.86
CA ASP A 55 12.39 10.84 5.76
C ASP A 55 11.74 12.14 5.25
N ARG A 56 10.49 12.43 5.64
CA ARG A 56 9.86 13.73 5.42
C ARG A 56 10.23 14.71 6.54
N ASP A 57 10.46 15.96 6.17
CA ASP A 57 10.61 17.07 7.11
C ASP A 57 9.58 18.17 6.79
N PRO A 58 8.65 18.51 7.70
CA PRO A 58 8.45 17.88 9.01
C PRO A 58 7.87 16.46 8.91
N PRO A 59 8.12 15.59 9.91
CA PRO A 59 7.54 14.25 9.98
C PRO A 59 6.02 14.24 9.85
N ARG A 60 5.48 13.25 9.13
CA ARG A 60 4.05 13.12 8.89
C ARG A 60 3.56 11.70 9.20
N ILE A 61 2.48 11.62 9.98
CA ILE A 61 1.80 10.36 10.25
C ILE A 61 0.78 10.11 9.15
N VAL A 62 0.68 8.85 8.71
CA VAL A 62 -0.36 8.39 7.78
C VAL A 62 -1.18 7.29 8.42
N ARG A 63 -2.49 7.31 8.14
CA ARG A 63 -3.45 6.29 8.58
C ARG A 63 -3.77 5.39 7.39
N SER A 64 -3.33 4.13 7.41
CA SER A 64 -3.67 3.17 6.36
C SER A 64 -5.06 2.59 6.59
N MET A 65 -5.80 2.45 5.49
CA MET A 65 -7.01 1.66 5.44
C MET A 65 -6.65 0.18 5.28
N VAL A 66 -7.06 -0.63 6.24
CA VAL A 66 -6.78 -2.07 6.27
C VAL A 66 -8.05 -2.85 5.99
N GLU A 67 -7.92 -3.90 5.19
CA GLU A 67 -9.01 -4.76 4.79
C GLU A 67 -9.69 -5.41 6.01
N LYS A 68 -11.02 -5.56 5.96
CA LYS A 68 -11.83 -5.96 7.12
C LYS A 68 -11.40 -7.32 7.67
N PHE A 69 -11.11 -8.29 6.80
CA PHE A 69 -10.61 -9.60 7.21
C PHE A 69 -9.33 -9.47 8.04
N ALA A 70 -8.34 -8.71 7.56
CA ALA A 70 -7.09 -8.52 8.27
C ALA A 70 -7.32 -7.88 9.66
N THR A 71 -8.19 -6.87 9.76
CA THR A 71 -8.52 -6.28 11.07
C THR A 71 -9.28 -7.20 12.02
N SER A 72 -9.88 -8.28 11.51
CA SER A 72 -10.58 -9.28 12.32
C SER A 72 -9.67 -10.38 12.89
N LEU A 73 -8.44 -10.50 12.38
CA LEU A 73 -7.49 -11.50 12.85
C LEU A 73 -7.01 -11.19 14.27
N PRO A 74 -6.97 -12.19 15.17
CA PRO A 74 -6.50 -12.00 16.53
C PRO A 74 -5.03 -11.58 16.52
N PHE A 75 -4.65 -10.72 17.48
CA PHE A 75 -3.33 -10.07 17.60
C PHE A 75 -2.98 -9.08 16.47
N PHE A 76 -3.17 -9.46 15.20
CA PHE A 76 -2.89 -8.58 14.05
C PHE A 76 -3.85 -7.39 14.00
N GLY A 77 -5.15 -7.59 14.24
CA GLY A 77 -6.13 -6.49 14.34
C GLY A 77 -5.81 -5.54 15.49
N THR A 78 -5.46 -6.08 16.67
CA THR A 78 -5.04 -5.28 17.83
C THR A 78 -3.77 -4.49 17.53
N PHE A 79 -2.81 -5.09 16.82
CA PHE A 79 -1.60 -4.42 16.38
C PHE A 79 -1.90 -3.28 15.41
N CYS A 80 -2.71 -3.52 14.37
CA CYS A 80 -3.13 -2.50 13.40
C CYS A 80 -3.78 -1.31 14.10
N ASN A 81 -4.75 -1.56 14.99
CA ASN A 81 -5.42 -0.50 15.76
C ASN A 81 -4.43 0.29 16.63
N ARG A 82 -3.48 -0.38 17.29
CA ARG A 82 -2.43 0.28 18.11
C ARG A 82 -1.42 1.06 17.27
N ALA A 83 -1.15 0.62 16.05
CA ALA A 83 -0.35 1.34 15.07
C ALA A 83 -1.14 2.49 14.40
N GLY A 84 -2.42 2.67 14.75
CA GLY A 84 -3.26 3.73 14.25
C GLY A 84 -3.82 3.50 12.86
N GLN A 85 -3.87 2.24 12.42
CA GLN A 85 -4.52 1.84 11.17
C GLN A 85 -6.03 1.72 11.40
N VAL A 86 -6.83 1.96 10.36
CA VAL A 86 -8.29 1.94 10.45
C VAL A 86 -8.88 0.88 9.52
N THR A 87 -10.00 0.29 9.91
CA THR A 87 -10.75 -0.61 9.00
C THR A 87 -11.19 0.18 7.77
N GLY A 88 -11.04 -0.45 6.60
CA GLY A 88 -11.29 0.13 5.29
C GLY A 88 -12.77 0.37 4.95
N LEU A 89 -13.45 1.19 5.74
CA LEU A 89 -14.82 1.66 5.50
C LEU A 89 -14.78 3.11 4.98
N PRO A 90 -15.61 3.49 3.99
CA PRO A 90 -15.64 4.85 3.45
C PRO A 90 -15.84 5.92 4.53
N ASP A 91 -16.72 5.70 5.51
CA ASP A 91 -16.98 6.64 6.60
C ASP A 91 -15.75 6.91 7.47
N ASN A 92 -14.90 5.90 7.69
CA ASN A 92 -13.65 6.10 8.45
C ASN A 92 -12.69 6.99 7.67
N CYS A 93 -12.56 6.77 6.35
CA CYS A 93 -11.72 7.59 5.49
C CYS A 93 -12.22 9.03 5.44
N ARG A 94 -13.53 9.22 5.23
CA ARG A 94 -14.16 10.55 5.24
C ARG A 94 -13.85 11.31 6.52
N ARG A 95 -14.07 10.70 7.69
CA ARG A 95 -13.80 11.33 9.00
C ARG A 95 -12.33 11.73 9.17
N LEU A 96 -11.40 10.90 8.71
CA LEU A 96 -9.97 11.22 8.76
C LEU A 96 -9.64 12.40 7.84
N LEU A 97 -10.14 12.41 6.61
CA LEU A 97 -9.92 13.51 5.67
C LEU A 97 -10.57 14.82 6.15
N GLU A 98 -11.76 14.74 6.75
CA GLU A 98 -12.43 15.90 7.38
C GLU A 98 -11.63 16.46 8.57
N ALA A 99 -10.93 15.59 9.30
CA ALA A 99 -10.01 15.95 10.38
C ALA A 99 -8.61 16.38 9.89
N ASP A 100 -8.44 16.58 8.58
CA ASP A 100 -7.21 17.03 7.93
C ASP A 100 -6.02 16.04 7.97
N GLU A 101 -6.31 14.74 8.14
CA GLU A 101 -5.31 13.67 8.21
C GLU A 101 -4.86 13.15 6.83
N ALA A 102 -3.68 12.54 6.79
CA ALA A 102 -3.20 11.75 5.65
C ALA A 102 -3.75 10.32 5.70
N VAL A 103 -4.36 9.85 4.62
CA VAL A 103 -4.93 8.49 4.55
C VAL A 103 -4.25 7.67 3.44
N LEU A 104 -3.65 6.54 3.79
CA LEU A 104 -3.06 5.59 2.84
C LEU A 104 -4.09 4.56 2.40
N VAL A 105 -4.25 4.42 1.08
CA VAL A 105 -5.19 3.48 0.48
C VAL A 105 -4.51 2.70 -0.65
N PHE A 106 -4.74 1.39 -0.65
CA PHE A 106 -4.35 0.47 -1.71
C PHE A 106 -5.59 0.10 -2.54
N PRO A 107 -5.89 0.81 -3.65
CA PRO A 107 -7.13 0.64 -4.41
C PRO A 107 -7.24 -0.71 -5.14
N GLU A 108 -6.14 -1.47 -5.27
CA GLU A 108 -6.14 -2.86 -5.74
C GLU A 108 -6.84 -3.82 -4.75
N GLY A 109 -6.83 -3.48 -3.46
CA GLY A 109 -7.31 -4.32 -2.36
C GLY A 109 -6.61 -5.69 -2.29
N ALA A 110 -7.33 -6.71 -1.83
CA ALA A 110 -6.80 -8.07 -1.68
C ALA A 110 -6.30 -8.68 -3.00
N ARG A 111 -6.77 -8.19 -4.16
CA ARG A 111 -6.30 -8.68 -5.46
C ARG A 111 -4.86 -8.26 -5.76
N GLY A 112 -4.44 -7.09 -5.27
CA GLY A 112 -3.08 -6.59 -5.46
C GLY A 112 -2.07 -7.32 -4.57
N ILE A 113 -2.37 -7.49 -3.29
CA ILE A 113 -1.43 -8.12 -2.34
C ILE A 113 -1.15 -9.59 -2.68
N SER A 114 -2.16 -10.30 -3.21
CA SER A 114 -2.11 -11.75 -3.46
C SER A 114 -1.64 -12.14 -4.86
N LYS A 115 -1.08 -11.21 -5.64
CA LYS A 115 -0.60 -11.48 -7.00
C LYS A 115 0.49 -12.57 -7.04
N PRO A 116 0.44 -13.50 -8.01
CA PRO A 116 1.58 -14.35 -8.34
C PRO A 116 2.78 -13.52 -8.80
N PHE A 117 3.99 -14.00 -8.53
CA PHE A 117 5.24 -13.32 -8.86
C PHE A 117 5.43 -13.04 -10.36
N ARG A 118 4.81 -13.85 -11.23
CA ARG A 118 4.77 -13.61 -12.67
C ARG A 118 4.03 -12.31 -13.06
N GLU A 119 3.13 -11.84 -12.21
CA GLU A 119 2.32 -10.63 -12.37
C GLU A 119 2.88 -9.45 -11.54
N ARG A 120 4.12 -9.57 -11.03
CA ARG A 120 4.80 -8.49 -10.30
C ARG A 120 4.88 -7.22 -11.14
N TYR A 121 4.77 -6.06 -10.50
CA TYR A 121 4.78 -4.74 -11.15
C TYR A 121 3.63 -4.49 -12.13
N GLN A 122 2.63 -5.37 -12.18
CA GLN A 122 1.41 -5.16 -12.93
C GLN A 122 0.30 -4.81 -11.95
N MET A 123 -0.25 -3.60 -12.08
CA MET A 123 -1.37 -3.16 -11.26
C MET A 123 -2.69 -3.75 -11.74
N THR A 124 -3.44 -4.32 -10.81
CA THR A 124 -4.81 -4.79 -11.05
C THR A 124 -5.79 -3.62 -11.21
N ALA A 125 -7.07 -3.91 -11.41
CA ALA A 125 -8.12 -2.89 -11.47
C ALA A 125 -8.26 -2.19 -10.11
N PHE A 126 -8.33 -0.86 -10.14
CA PHE A 126 -8.54 -0.04 -8.96
C PHE A 126 -10.04 0.08 -8.65
N GLY A 127 -10.41 0.07 -7.38
CA GLY A 127 -11.76 0.47 -6.96
C GLY A 127 -11.97 1.98 -7.09
N HIS A 128 -13.21 2.40 -7.32
CA HIS A 128 -13.57 3.82 -7.48
C HIS A 128 -13.70 4.60 -6.15
N GLY A 129 -13.79 3.89 -5.03
CA GLY A 129 -14.13 4.49 -3.73
C GLY A 129 -13.18 5.61 -3.28
N PHE A 130 -11.88 5.46 -3.50
CA PHE A 130 -10.91 6.50 -3.11
C PHE A 130 -11.12 7.80 -3.91
N MET A 131 -11.47 7.69 -5.20
CA MET A 131 -11.71 8.85 -6.05
C MET A 131 -13.00 9.56 -5.67
N ARG A 132 -14.07 8.80 -5.36
CA ARG A 132 -15.32 9.38 -4.83
C ARG A 132 -15.06 10.13 -3.52
N LEU A 133 -14.27 9.56 -2.61
CA LEU A 133 -13.86 10.22 -1.36
C LEU A 133 -12.99 11.46 -1.61
N ALA A 134 -12.09 11.42 -2.59
CA ALA A 134 -11.27 12.57 -2.98
C ALA A 134 -12.14 13.75 -3.44
N LEU A 135 -13.12 13.48 -4.32
CA LEU A 135 -14.07 14.47 -4.84
C LEU A 135 -14.94 15.04 -3.71
N GLU A 136 -15.52 14.15 -2.90
CA GLU A 136 -16.43 14.52 -1.81
C GLU A 136 -15.76 15.41 -0.75
N THR A 137 -14.54 15.07 -0.36
CA THR A 137 -13.81 15.77 0.70
C THR A 137 -12.89 16.87 0.17
N ARG A 138 -12.84 17.04 -1.16
CA ARG A 138 -11.91 17.91 -1.88
C ARG A 138 -10.46 17.69 -1.47
N SER A 139 -10.10 16.42 -1.28
CA SER A 139 -8.76 16.02 -0.87
C SER A 139 -7.88 15.75 -2.09
N PRO A 140 -6.63 16.23 -2.11
CA PRO A 140 -5.69 15.87 -3.16
C PRO A 140 -5.32 14.38 -3.07
N VAL A 141 -5.06 13.79 -4.24
CA VAL A 141 -4.56 12.42 -4.38
C VAL A 141 -3.06 12.47 -4.64
N VAL A 142 -2.26 11.89 -3.75
CA VAL A 142 -0.81 11.71 -3.94
C VAL A 142 -0.56 10.28 -4.44
N PRO A 143 -0.27 10.08 -5.73
CA PRO A 143 0.09 8.76 -6.23
C PRO A 143 1.45 8.35 -5.65
N VAL A 144 1.58 7.08 -5.26
CA VAL A 144 2.81 6.51 -4.72
C VAL A 144 3.11 5.20 -5.44
N ALA A 145 4.35 5.04 -5.91
CA ALA A 145 4.82 3.77 -6.43
C ALA A 145 5.79 3.12 -5.45
N VAL A 146 5.54 1.84 -5.16
CA VAL A 146 6.43 0.96 -4.40
C VAL A 146 7.02 -0.07 -5.36
N VAL A 147 8.35 -0.10 -5.45
CA VAL A 147 9.10 -1.04 -6.28
C VAL A 147 10.00 -1.89 -5.40
N GLY A 148 10.07 -3.20 -5.65
CA GLY A 148 10.87 -4.18 -4.89
C GLY A 148 10.06 -5.02 -3.89
N ALA A 149 8.84 -4.62 -3.58
CA ALA A 149 8.03 -5.27 -2.55
C ALA A 149 7.50 -6.65 -2.97
N GLU A 150 7.21 -6.86 -4.25
CA GLU A 150 6.83 -8.16 -4.79
C GLU A 150 7.95 -9.22 -4.69
N GLU A 151 9.21 -8.80 -4.58
CA GLU A 151 10.35 -9.71 -4.43
C GLU A 151 10.58 -10.19 -2.99
N GLN A 152 9.95 -9.58 -1.98
CA GLN A 152 10.16 -9.99 -0.59
C GLN A 152 9.66 -11.43 -0.35
N THR A 153 8.59 -11.82 -1.03
CA THR A 153 7.97 -13.14 -0.89
C THR A 153 7.48 -13.62 -2.26
N ILE A 154 8.17 -14.61 -2.84
CA ILE A 154 7.83 -15.16 -4.15
C ILE A 154 6.57 -16.02 -4.04
N ASN A 155 5.43 -15.48 -4.43
CA ASN A 155 4.20 -16.25 -4.58
C ASN A 155 4.16 -16.96 -5.95
N LEU A 156 4.19 -18.29 -5.98
CA LEU A 156 4.04 -19.05 -7.23
C LEU A 156 2.60 -19.03 -7.73
N TYR A 157 1.65 -19.21 -6.81
CA TYR A 157 0.24 -19.34 -7.11
C TYR A 157 -0.60 -19.08 -5.85
N ASP A 158 -1.75 -18.43 -6.02
CA ASP A 158 -2.73 -18.21 -4.97
C ASP A 158 -3.78 -19.34 -4.95
N ALA A 159 -3.74 -20.19 -3.91
CA ALA A 159 -4.60 -21.35 -3.76
C ALA A 159 -6.01 -20.98 -3.24
N LYS A 160 -6.76 -20.20 -4.02
CA LYS A 160 -8.10 -19.66 -3.66
C LYS A 160 -9.12 -20.70 -3.21
N GLY A 161 -9.05 -21.93 -3.75
CA GLY A 161 -9.94 -23.02 -3.36
C GLY A 161 -9.69 -23.49 -1.93
N LEU A 162 -8.41 -23.64 -1.55
CA LEU A 162 -8.01 -24.01 -0.21
C LEU A 162 -8.18 -22.84 0.78
N ALA A 163 -7.91 -21.61 0.34
CA ALA A 163 -8.16 -20.41 1.12
C ALA A 163 -9.63 -20.31 1.57
N ARG A 164 -10.57 -20.58 0.65
CA ARG A 164 -12.01 -20.59 0.95
C ARG A 164 -12.42 -21.64 1.98
N LEU A 165 -11.78 -22.81 1.99
CA LEU A 165 -12.06 -23.87 2.98
C LEU A 165 -11.72 -23.46 4.41
N ILE A 166 -10.73 -22.58 4.58
CA ILE A 166 -10.28 -22.08 5.88
C ILE A 166 -10.78 -20.65 6.19
N GLY A 167 -11.66 -20.10 5.35
CA GLY A 167 -12.21 -18.76 5.53
C GLY A 167 -11.22 -17.62 5.25
N ALA A 168 -10.11 -17.88 4.56
CA ALA A 168 -9.11 -16.89 4.21
C ALA A 168 -9.33 -16.30 2.80
N PRO A 169 -8.99 -15.02 2.56
CA PRO A 169 -9.16 -14.37 1.25
C PRO A 169 -8.13 -14.82 0.22
N SER A 170 -6.95 -15.26 0.67
CA SER A 170 -5.87 -15.79 -0.18
C SER A 170 -5.04 -16.81 0.59
N LEU A 171 -4.35 -17.68 -0.15
CA LEU A 171 -3.37 -18.62 0.40
C LEU A 171 -2.18 -18.69 -0.56
N PRO A 172 -1.18 -17.82 -0.39
CA PRO A 172 -0.02 -17.80 -1.28
C PRO A 172 0.85 -19.02 -1.06
N ILE A 173 1.23 -19.67 -2.15
CA ILE A 173 2.14 -20.81 -2.14
C ILE A 173 3.53 -20.34 -2.56
N THR A 174 4.50 -20.41 -1.65
CA THR A 174 5.90 -20.06 -1.95
C THR A 174 6.72 -21.30 -2.29
N PRO A 175 7.80 -21.17 -3.08
CA PRO A 175 8.64 -22.31 -3.46
C PRO A 175 9.23 -23.05 -2.27
N LEU A 176 9.51 -22.32 -1.19
CA LEU A 176 10.15 -22.86 0.02
C LEU A 176 9.15 -23.47 1.02
N MET A 177 7.84 -23.35 0.76
CA MET A 177 6.80 -23.83 1.68
C MET A 177 6.90 -25.34 2.00
N PRO A 178 7.22 -26.25 1.05
CA PRO A 178 7.36 -27.67 1.38
C PRO A 178 8.52 -28.00 2.34
N VAL A 179 9.54 -27.13 2.40
CA VAL A 179 10.75 -27.33 3.21
C VAL A 179 10.68 -26.57 4.53
N LEU A 180 10.27 -25.30 4.48
CA LEU A 180 10.29 -24.39 5.64
C LEU A 180 8.91 -24.19 6.27
N GLY A 181 7.85 -24.75 5.68
CA GLY A 181 6.49 -24.55 6.13
C GLY A 181 6.11 -23.06 6.18
N PRO A 182 5.44 -22.60 7.25
CA PRO A 182 5.06 -21.18 7.41
C PRO A 182 6.24 -20.19 7.41
N LEU A 183 7.46 -20.62 7.76
CA LEU A 183 8.64 -19.74 7.72
C LEU A 183 8.99 -19.28 6.30
N ALA A 184 8.49 -19.98 5.28
CA ALA A 184 8.63 -19.59 3.88
C ALA A 184 7.88 -18.29 3.51
N MET A 185 7.09 -17.72 4.43
CA MET A 185 6.44 -16.41 4.29
C MET A 185 7.29 -15.25 4.81
N LEU A 186 8.43 -15.54 5.46
CA LEU A 186 9.31 -14.49 5.96
C LEU A 186 9.86 -13.65 4.79
N PRO A 187 9.76 -12.31 4.87
CA PRO A 187 10.17 -11.45 3.77
C PRO A 187 11.69 -11.47 3.61
N ALA A 188 12.16 -11.73 2.39
CA ALA A 188 13.56 -11.53 2.04
C ALA A 188 13.96 -10.06 2.18
N PRO A 189 15.22 -9.75 2.55
CA PRO A 189 15.72 -8.39 2.71
C PRO A 189 16.00 -7.75 1.34
N VAL A 190 14.96 -7.52 0.55
CA VAL A 190 15.02 -6.89 -0.78
C VAL A 190 15.00 -5.37 -0.65
N LYS A 191 15.52 -4.66 -1.65
CA LYS A 191 15.57 -3.19 -1.60
C LYS A 191 14.26 -2.57 -2.08
N TYR A 192 13.62 -1.78 -1.23
CA TYR A 192 12.41 -1.03 -1.58
C TYR A 192 12.78 0.32 -2.18
N ARG A 193 12.03 0.76 -3.18
CA ARG A 193 12.09 2.12 -3.72
C ARG A 193 10.69 2.70 -3.70
N VAL A 194 10.52 3.85 -3.06
CA VAL A 194 9.24 4.51 -2.86
C VAL A 194 9.29 5.87 -3.53
N TYR A 195 8.42 6.06 -4.52
CA TYR A 195 8.32 7.30 -5.28
C TYR A 195 7.00 7.99 -4.94
N PHE A 196 7.07 9.22 -4.43
CA PHE A 196 5.91 10.06 -4.19
C PHE A 196 5.70 10.99 -5.39
N GLY A 197 4.56 10.88 -6.05
CA GLY A 197 4.22 11.72 -7.20
C GLY A 197 3.69 13.10 -6.79
N GLU A 198 3.46 13.94 -7.79
CA GLU A 198 2.83 15.26 -7.59
C GLU A 198 1.38 15.10 -7.11
N PRO A 199 0.91 15.90 -6.12
CA PRO A 199 -0.47 15.89 -5.69
C PRO A 199 -1.42 16.24 -6.83
N MET A 200 -2.38 15.37 -7.09
CA MET A 200 -3.38 15.51 -8.14
C MET A 200 -4.69 16.02 -7.55
N TRP A 201 -5.27 17.03 -8.18
CA TRP A 201 -6.57 17.59 -7.79
C TRP A 201 -7.62 17.21 -8.82
N PHE A 202 -8.78 16.79 -8.35
CA PHE A 202 -9.89 16.39 -9.18
C PHE A 202 -11.15 17.16 -8.81
N GLU A 203 -11.89 17.57 -9.83
CA GLU A 203 -13.20 18.21 -9.68
C GLU A 203 -14.28 17.31 -10.30
N GLY A 204 -15.53 17.51 -9.89
CA GLY A 204 -16.70 16.72 -10.32
C GLY A 204 -17.60 16.35 -9.15
N ASP A 205 -18.68 15.60 -9.43
CA ASP A 205 -19.56 15.06 -8.39
C ASP A 205 -19.07 13.67 -7.96
N ALA A 206 -18.96 13.45 -6.66
CA ALA A 206 -18.62 12.15 -6.10
C ALA A 206 -19.67 11.07 -6.42
N ASN A 207 -20.87 11.46 -6.88
CA ASN A 207 -21.96 10.60 -7.31
C ASN A 207 -22.07 10.44 -8.84
N ASP A 208 -21.13 11.00 -9.61
CA ASP A 208 -21.08 10.80 -11.06
C ASP A 208 -21.01 9.31 -11.42
N ASP A 209 -21.42 9.02 -12.66
CA ASP A 209 -21.38 7.67 -13.24
C ASP A 209 -19.99 7.05 -13.14
N ASP A 210 -19.95 5.74 -12.95
CA ASP A 210 -18.70 4.98 -12.80
C ASP A 210 -17.72 5.17 -13.96
N ALA A 211 -18.20 5.44 -15.17
CA ALA A 211 -17.35 5.71 -16.33
C ALA A 211 -16.56 7.03 -16.18
N VAL A 212 -17.19 8.07 -15.61
CA VAL A 212 -16.55 9.36 -15.35
C VAL A 212 -15.50 9.22 -14.25
N ILE A 213 -15.86 8.51 -13.17
CA ILE A 213 -14.94 8.24 -12.07
C ILE A 213 -13.77 7.37 -12.53
N ALA A 214 -14.00 6.37 -13.38
CA ALA A 214 -12.98 5.49 -13.92
C ALA A 214 -11.90 6.26 -14.69
N HIS A 215 -12.26 7.29 -15.45
CA HIS A 215 -11.28 8.11 -16.17
C HIS A 215 -10.27 8.78 -15.22
N LYS A 216 -10.76 9.35 -14.12
CA LYS A 216 -9.93 9.99 -13.09
C LYS A 216 -9.07 8.96 -12.35
N VAL A 217 -9.63 7.78 -12.08
CA VAL A 217 -8.89 6.65 -11.49
C VAL A 217 -7.75 6.20 -12.41
N ASP A 218 -8.00 6.14 -13.72
CA ASP A 218 -6.98 5.78 -14.71
C ASP A 218 -5.86 6.81 -14.80
N GLU A 219 -6.14 8.11 -14.59
CA GLU A 219 -5.09 9.13 -14.48
C GLU A 219 -4.14 8.84 -13.31
N VAL A 220 -4.68 8.56 -12.12
CA VAL A 220 -3.88 8.19 -10.94
C VAL A 220 -3.10 6.90 -11.20
N LYS A 221 -3.74 5.90 -11.81
CA LYS A 221 -3.10 4.63 -12.16
C LYS A 221 -1.95 4.83 -13.15
N ARG A 222 -2.11 5.69 -14.16
CA ARG A 222 -1.03 6.03 -15.11
C ARG A 222 0.15 6.72 -14.43
N ALA A 223 -0.12 7.64 -13.49
CA ALA A 223 0.93 8.29 -12.72
C ALA A 223 1.76 7.29 -11.90
N ILE A 224 1.09 6.34 -11.22
CA ILE A 224 1.78 5.27 -10.48
C ILE A 224 2.56 4.36 -11.44
N ALA A 225 1.98 3.98 -12.59
CA ALA A 225 2.64 3.12 -13.57
C ALA A 225 3.94 3.74 -14.09
N ALA A 226 3.93 5.03 -14.43
CA ALA A 226 5.12 5.74 -14.89
C ALA A 226 6.24 5.76 -13.84
N MET A 227 5.89 5.88 -12.55
CA MET A 227 6.86 5.81 -11.46
C MET A 227 7.38 4.38 -11.21
N ILE A 228 6.54 3.36 -11.37
CA ILE A 228 6.98 1.95 -11.34
C ILE A 228 7.99 1.71 -12.46
N ASP A 229 7.67 2.13 -13.69
CA ASP A 229 8.56 1.97 -14.85
C ASP A 229 9.90 2.67 -14.63
N ARG A 230 9.87 3.91 -14.11
CA ARG A 230 11.07 4.63 -13.70
C ARG A 230 11.90 3.84 -12.69
N GLY A 231 11.27 3.36 -11.60
CA GLY A 231 11.98 2.60 -10.57
C GLY A 231 12.55 1.28 -11.06
N LEU A 232 11.90 0.63 -12.03
CA LEU A 232 12.41 -0.58 -12.68
C LEU A 232 13.59 -0.31 -13.62
N GLN A 233 13.66 0.87 -14.23
CA GLN A 233 14.77 1.29 -15.08
C GLN A 233 15.98 1.75 -14.24
N GLU A 234 15.74 2.47 -13.14
CA GLU A 234 16.79 3.01 -12.27
C GLU A 234 17.43 1.94 -11.36
N ARG A 235 16.71 0.86 -11.04
CA ARG A 235 17.23 -0.16 -10.13
C ARG A 235 18.40 -0.94 -10.73
N LYS A 236 19.42 -1.17 -9.90
CA LYS A 236 20.59 -1.98 -10.25
C LYS A 236 20.40 -3.47 -9.98
N GLY A 237 19.41 -3.81 -9.15
CA GLY A 237 19.07 -5.19 -8.82
C GLY A 237 18.00 -5.26 -7.73
N VAL A 238 17.68 -6.48 -7.31
CA VAL A 238 16.68 -6.76 -6.25
C VAL A 238 17.23 -6.43 -4.86
N PHE A 239 18.53 -6.63 -4.64
CA PHE A 239 19.15 -6.50 -3.32
C PHE A 239 20.01 -5.23 -3.16
N ILE A 240 20.26 -4.50 -4.25
CA ILE A 240 21.20 -3.35 -4.34
C ILE A 240 20.51 -2.07 -4.82
#